data_AF-A0A4D6X9J0-F1
#
_entry.id   AF-A0A4D6X9J0-F1
#
_cell.length_a   1.000
_cell.length_b   1.000
_cell.length_c   1.000
_cell.angle_alpha   90.00
_cell.angle_beta   90.00
_cell.angle_gamma   90.00
#
_symmetry.space_group_name_H-M   'P 1'
#
loop_
_entity.id
_entity.type
_entity.pdbx_description
1 polymer ?
#
loop_
_entity_poly.entity_id
_entity_poly.type
_entity_poly.pdbx_seq_one_letter_code
_entity_poly.pdbx_strand_id
1 'polypeptide(L)'
;MSDVPSTLPDGTLTFLPERLNRDPAVLRGLTNDEMWVALIVGAVLGLILGAPLAVATASIATLPTCMFLCMALVLLGGGKLLRRAKRARPETWLYRRLQWQLAVNWGVGSQLLILHSGPWTVRRTRRHTRSTP
;
A
#
# COMPACT_ATOMS: atom_id res chain seq x y z
N MET A 1 -25.78 30.21 -0.43
CA MET A 1 -26.18 29.26 0.63
C MET A 1 -24.92 28.78 1.30
N SER A 2 -24.74 29.13 2.57
CA SER A 2 -23.61 28.69 3.39
C SER A 2 -24.00 27.36 4.03
N ASP A 3 -23.45 26.25 3.56
CA ASP A 3 -23.67 24.93 4.15
C ASP A 3 -22.93 24.86 5.48
N VAL A 4 -23.58 25.31 6.55
CA VAL A 4 -23.09 25.09 7.92
C VAL A 4 -23.20 23.58 8.17
N PRO A 5 -22.09 22.88 8.48
CA PRO A 5 -22.13 21.45 8.70
C PRO A 5 -23.06 21.13 9.88
N SER A 6 -23.97 20.17 9.71
CA SER A 6 -24.86 19.77 10.80
C SER A 6 -24.05 19.11 11.91
N THR A 7 -24.13 19.68 13.11
CA THR A 7 -23.46 19.16 14.30
C THR A 7 -24.48 18.41 15.17
N LEU A 8 -24.04 17.32 15.80
CA LEU A 8 -24.77 16.66 16.87
C LEU A 8 -24.87 17.58 18.10
N PRO A 9 -25.81 17.32 19.01
CA PRO A 9 -25.93 18.04 20.30
C PRO A 9 -24.62 18.04 21.09
N ASP A 10 -23.78 17.03 20.87
CA ASP A 10 -22.49 16.80 21.53
C ASP A 10 -21.33 17.57 20.85
N GLY A 11 -21.62 18.42 19.86
CA GLY A 11 -20.64 19.22 19.13
C GLY A 11 -19.85 18.46 18.04
N THR A 12 -20.13 17.18 17.84
CA THR A 12 -19.49 16.36 16.80
C THR A 12 -20.20 16.51 15.44
N LEU A 13 -19.49 16.34 14.33
CA LEU A 13 -20.11 16.39 13.00
C LEU A 13 -21.06 15.19 12.79
N THR A 14 -22.24 15.40 12.20
CA THR A 14 -23.17 14.31 11.80
C THR A 14 -22.59 13.38 10.74
N PHE A 15 -21.57 13.83 10.01
CA PHE A 15 -20.88 13.07 8.97
C PHE A 15 -19.40 12.94 9.30
N LEU A 16 -18.84 11.75 9.08
CA LEU A 16 -17.41 11.55 9.12
C LEU A 16 -16.82 12.00 7.77
N PRO A 17 -15.94 13.00 7.72
CA PRO A 17 -15.36 13.44 6.45
C PRO A 17 -14.41 12.37 5.92
N GLU A 18 -14.87 11.58 4.94
CA GLU A 18 -14.08 10.53 4.27
C GLU A 18 -12.76 11.07 3.66
N ARG A 19 -12.74 12.37 3.32
CA ARG A 19 -11.54 13.04 2.78
C ARG A 19 -10.51 13.42 3.82
N LEU A 20 -10.86 13.47 5.11
CA LEU A 20 -9.92 13.88 6.15
C LEU A 20 -8.90 12.78 6.45
N ASN A 21 -9.32 11.52 6.36
CA ASN A 21 -8.44 10.37 6.59
C ASN A 21 -7.79 9.83 5.30
N ARG A 22 -7.96 10.55 4.17
CA ARG A 22 -7.39 10.14 2.89
C ARG A 22 -5.99 10.75 2.76
N ASP A 23 -4.99 9.91 2.54
CA ASP A 23 -3.63 10.37 2.28
C ASP A 23 -3.60 11.28 1.04
N PRO A 24 -3.01 12.49 1.14
CA PRO A 24 -2.91 13.39 0.02
C PRO A 24 -1.94 12.84 -1.03
N ALA A 25 -2.21 13.15 -2.29
CA ALA A 25 -1.25 12.87 -3.36
C ALA A 25 -0.05 13.82 -3.26
N VAL A 26 1.15 13.26 -3.17
CA VAL A 26 2.41 14.02 -3.02
C VAL A 26 3.04 14.29 -4.38
N LEU A 27 3.22 13.26 -5.21
CA LEU A 27 3.96 13.36 -6.47
C LEU A 27 3.18 12.75 -7.63
N ARG A 28 2.77 13.57 -8.62
CA ARG A 28 2.04 13.13 -9.84
C ARG A 28 0.79 12.27 -9.59
N GLY A 29 0.19 12.34 -8.40
CA GLY A 29 -0.96 11.49 -8.04
C GLY A 29 -0.59 10.21 -7.27
N LEU A 30 0.68 9.99 -6.92
CA LEU A 30 1.08 8.99 -5.94
C LEU A 30 0.93 9.56 -4.54
N THR A 31 0.40 8.74 -3.64
CA THR A 31 0.50 8.96 -2.19
C THR A 31 1.96 8.75 -1.73
N ASN A 32 2.27 9.19 -0.51
CA ASN A 32 3.62 9.05 0.05
C ASN A 32 4.11 7.59 0.04
N ASP A 33 3.27 6.66 0.46
CA ASP A 33 3.62 5.24 0.55
C ASP A 33 3.88 4.63 -0.84
N GLU A 34 3.09 5.03 -1.82
CA GLU A 34 3.25 4.55 -3.20
C GLU A 34 4.52 5.07 -3.83
N MET A 35 4.92 6.30 -3.48
CA MET A 35 6.17 6.89 -3.93
C MET A 35 7.36 6.07 -3.41
N TRP A 36 7.35 5.66 -2.14
CA TRP A 36 8.40 4.80 -1.58
C TRP A 36 8.48 3.44 -2.28
N VAL A 37 7.34 2.80 -2.55
CA VAL A 37 7.32 1.54 -3.30
C VAL A 37 7.88 1.73 -4.70
N ALA A 38 7.47 2.78 -5.41
CA ALA A 38 7.99 3.10 -6.74
C ALA A 38 9.51 3.39 -6.71
N LEU A 39 9.98 4.06 -5.67
CA LEU A 39 11.38 4.37 -5.46
C LEU A 39 12.22 3.10 -5.26
N ILE A 40 11.77 2.19 -4.40
CA ILE A 40 12.43 0.90 -4.14
C ILE A 40 12.46 0.05 -5.40
N VAL A 41 11.33 -0.05 -6.12
CA VAL A 41 11.26 -0.79 -7.39
C VAL A 41 12.23 -0.21 -8.41
N GLY A 42 12.25 1.12 -8.57
CA GLY A 42 13.18 1.79 -9.48
C GLY A 42 14.65 1.59 -9.09
N ALA A 43 14.96 1.61 -7.80
CA ALA A 43 16.30 1.37 -7.30
C ALA A 43 16.77 -0.08 -7.58
N VAL A 44 15.93 -1.07 -7.28
CA VAL A 44 16.21 -2.48 -7.56
C VAL A 44 16.39 -2.73 -9.06
N LEU A 45 15.49 -2.21 -9.91
CA LEU A 45 15.63 -2.30 -11.36
C LEU A 45 16.92 -1.64 -11.85
N GLY A 46 17.24 -0.45 -11.33
CA GLY A 46 18.44 0.27 -11.71
C GLY A 46 19.73 -0.40 -11.24
N LEU A 47 19.72 -1.13 -10.13
CA LEU A 47 20.85 -1.97 -9.71
C LEU A 47 20.99 -3.22 -10.59
N ILE A 48 19.89 -3.89 -10.92
CA ILE A 48 19.89 -5.06 -11.81
C ILE A 48 20.40 -4.69 -13.20
N LEU A 49 19.99 -3.53 -13.73
CA LEU A 49 20.44 -3.02 -15.03
C LEU A 49 21.83 -2.38 -14.95
N GLY A 50 22.16 -1.74 -13.83
CA GLY A 50 23.42 -1.05 -13.60
C GLY A 50 24.58 -2.01 -13.36
N ALA A 51 24.35 -3.17 -12.74
CA ALA A 51 25.38 -4.17 -12.47
C ALA A 51 26.10 -4.66 -13.74
N PRO A 52 25.42 -5.13 -14.81
CA PRO A 52 26.11 -5.51 -16.05
C PRO A 52 26.78 -4.32 -16.73
N LEU A 53 26.18 -3.12 -16.64
CA LEU A 53 26.79 -1.90 -17.18
C LEU A 53 28.08 -1.52 -16.44
N ALA A 54 28.13 -1.71 -15.13
CA ALA A 54 29.29 -1.42 -14.31
C ALA A 54 30.45 -2.36 -14.61
N VAL A 55 30.16 -3.62 -14.88
CA VAL A 55 31.17 -4.58 -15.35
C VAL A 55 31.67 -4.19 -16.72
N ALA A 56 30.76 -3.85 -17.65
CA ALA A 56 31.13 -3.46 -19.02
C ALA A 56 31.94 -2.15 -19.10
N THR A 57 31.64 -1.20 -18.22
CA THR A 57 32.34 0.11 -18.17
C THR A 57 33.51 0.14 -17.19
N ALA A 58 33.76 -0.96 -16.46
CA ALA A 58 34.71 -1.05 -15.35
C ALA A 58 34.58 0.10 -14.32
N SER A 59 33.38 0.68 -14.20
CA SER A 59 33.14 1.88 -13.41
C SER A 59 32.02 1.65 -12.41
N ILE A 60 32.37 1.67 -11.12
CA ILE A 60 31.42 1.51 -10.03
C ILE A 60 30.42 2.67 -9.94
N ALA A 61 30.75 3.83 -10.52
CA ALA A 61 29.89 5.00 -10.57
C ALA A 61 28.65 4.81 -11.47
N THR A 62 28.64 3.81 -12.34
CA THR A 62 27.47 3.50 -13.18
C THR A 62 26.32 2.87 -12.41
N LEU A 63 26.60 2.21 -11.27
CA LEU A 63 25.58 1.65 -10.39
C LEU A 63 24.63 2.74 -9.83
N PRO A 64 25.11 3.77 -9.11
CA PRO A 64 24.23 4.80 -8.58
C PRO A 64 23.56 5.64 -9.69
N THR A 65 24.21 5.86 -10.83
CA THR A 65 23.58 6.61 -11.95
C THR A 65 22.44 5.83 -12.58
N CYS A 66 22.61 4.54 -12.87
CA CYS A 66 21.53 3.68 -13.35
C CYS A 66 20.40 3.54 -12.32
N MET A 67 20.74 3.48 -11.03
CA MET A 67 19.78 3.47 -9.92
C MET A 67 18.89 4.73 -9.94
N PHE A 68 19.50 5.93 -9.88
CA PHE A 68 18.74 7.18 -9.90
C PHE A 68 17.96 7.39 -11.20
N LEU A 69 18.53 7.00 -12.35
CA LEU A 69 17.85 7.07 -13.63
C LEU A 69 16.59 6.20 -13.65
N CYS A 70 16.67 4.95 -13.19
CA CYS A 70 15.51 4.07 -13.12
C CYS A 70 14.48 4.55 -12.10
N MET A 71 14.91 5.03 -10.92
CA MET A 71 14.01 5.65 -9.94
C MET A 71 13.22 6.81 -10.55
N ALA A 72 13.89 7.71 -11.27
CA ALA A 72 13.23 8.81 -11.97
C ALA A 72 12.22 8.30 -13.01
N LEU A 73 12.62 7.36 -13.89
CA LEU A 73 11.73 6.80 -14.91
C LEU A 73 10.48 6.13 -14.30
N VAL A 74 10.65 5.36 -13.23
CA VAL A 74 9.55 4.70 -12.52
C VAL A 74 8.64 5.72 -11.85
N LEU A 75 9.16 6.80 -11.24
CA LEU A 75 8.32 7.86 -10.68
C LEU A 75 7.57 8.63 -11.77
N LEU A 76 8.23 8.90 -12.91
CA LEU A 76 7.62 9.62 -14.03
C LEU A 76 6.49 8.81 -14.68
N GLY A 77 6.66 7.50 -14.86
CA GLY A 77 5.67 6.59 -15.45
C GLY A 77 4.66 6.02 -14.45
N GLY A 78 5.06 5.86 -13.20
CA GLY A 78 4.31 5.24 -12.12
C GLY A 78 2.97 5.91 -11.88
N GLY A 79 2.90 7.25 -11.93
CA GLY A 79 1.63 7.96 -11.73
C GLY A 79 0.56 7.63 -12.78
N LYS A 80 0.97 7.44 -14.05
CA LYS A 80 0.02 7.06 -15.11
C LYS A 80 -0.41 5.60 -14.98
N LEU A 81 0.53 4.71 -14.67
CA LEU A 81 0.27 3.27 -14.54
C LEU A 81 -0.57 2.98 -13.29
N LEU A 82 -0.25 3.62 -12.16
CA LEU A 82 -0.95 3.48 -10.91
C LEU A 82 -2.37 4.07 -10.98
N ARG A 83 -2.57 5.20 -11.66
CA ARG A 83 -3.92 5.73 -11.93
C ARG A 83 -4.78 4.76 -12.75
N ARG A 84 -4.18 4.03 -13.70
CA ARG A 84 -4.89 2.99 -14.46
C ARG A 84 -5.18 1.76 -13.58
N ALA A 85 -4.22 1.32 -12.78
CA ALA A 85 -4.37 0.17 -11.89
C ALA A 85 -5.37 0.44 -10.74
N LYS A 86 -5.46 1.69 -10.27
CA LYS A 86 -6.40 2.15 -9.23
C LYS A 86 -7.84 2.34 -9.73
N ARG A 87 -8.14 2.18 -11.03
CA ARG A 87 -9.51 2.39 -11.52
C ARG A 87 -10.44 1.37 -10.87
N ALA A 88 -11.38 1.87 -10.06
CA ALA A 88 -12.32 1.09 -9.26
C ALA A 88 -11.72 0.23 -8.11
N ARG A 89 -10.51 0.57 -7.63
CA ARG A 89 -9.88 -0.13 -6.49
C ARG A 89 -9.77 0.78 -5.26
N PRO A 90 -9.89 0.24 -4.03
CA PRO A 90 -9.67 0.99 -2.79
C PRO A 90 -8.25 1.54 -2.68
N GLU A 91 -8.06 2.58 -1.88
CA GLU A 91 -6.79 3.32 -1.84
C GLU A 91 -5.68 2.55 -1.11
N THR A 92 -6.05 1.76 -0.10
CA THR A 92 -5.13 0.85 0.60
C THR A 92 -4.90 -0.47 -0.13
N TRP A 93 -5.48 -0.65 -1.33
CA TRP A 93 -5.44 -1.92 -2.05
C TRP A 93 -4.01 -2.32 -2.42
N LEU A 94 -3.18 -1.39 -2.90
CA LEU A 94 -1.81 -1.69 -3.34
C LEU A 94 -0.99 -2.26 -2.18
N TYR A 95 -1.00 -1.55 -1.05
CA TYR A 95 -0.31 -1.97 0.17
C TYR A 95 -0.82 -3.32 0.66
N ARG A 96 -2.14 -3.50 0.79
CA ARG A 96 -2.75 -4.76 1.22
C ARG A 96 -2.43 -5.91 0.26
N ARG A 97 -2.38 -5.66 -1.04
CA ARG A 97 -2.05 -6.67 -2.06
C ARG A 97 -0.59 -7.08 -1.97
N LEU A 98 0.32 -6.12 -1.78
CA LEU A 98 1.74 -6.37 -1.54
C LEU A 98 1.95 -7.16 -0.25
N GLN A 99 1.35 -6.72 0.86
CA GLN A 99 1.39 -7.44 2.13
C GLN A 99 0.88 -8.87 1.98
N TRP A 100 -0.24 -9.05 1.28
CA TRP A 100 -0.79 -10.39 1.02
C TRP A 100 0.17 -11.25 0.18
N GLN A 101 0.78 -10.70 -0.88
CA GLN A 101 1.77 -11.43 -1.68
C GLN A 101 3.01 -11.80 -0.86
N LEU A 102 3.51 -10.87 -0.04
CA LEU A 102 4.62 -11.11 0.88
C LEU A 102 4.30 -12.19 1.90
N ALA A 103 3.10 -12.13 2.48
CA ALA A 103 2.67 -13.09 3.48
C ALA A 103 2.43 -14.49 2.88
N VAL A 104 1.88 -14.59 1.67
CA VAL A 104 1.61 -15.88 1.00
C VAL A 104 2.89 -16.50 0.43
N ASN A 105 3.75 -15.72 -0.22
CA ASN A 105 4.92 -16.25 -0.92
C ASN A 105 6.14 -16.41 -0.01
N TRP A 106 6.32 -15.51 0.95
CA TRP A 106 7.52 -15.46 1.81
C TRP A 106 7.19 -15.57 3.30
N GLY A 107 5.92 -15.71 3.69
CA GLY A 107 5.51 -15.81 5.10
C GLY A 107 5.62 -14.50 5.89
N VAL A 108 6.11 -13.41 5.28
CA VAL A 108 6.42 -12.15 5.95
C VAL A 108 5.14 -11.42 6.32
N GLY A 109 4.98 -11.10 7.62
CA GLY A 109 3.81 -10.35 8.09
C GLY A 109 2.49 -11.14 8.08
N SER A 110 2.55 -12.47 7.95
CA SER A 110 1.37 -13.35 8.01
C SER A 110 0.57 -13.22 9.32
N GLN A 111 1.22 -12.85 10.41
CA GLN A 111 0.60 -12.57 11.72
C GLN A 111 -0.33 -11.34 11.69
N LEU A 112 -0.12 -10.41 10.75
CA LEU A 112 -0.85 -9.14 10.65
C LEU A 112 -2.10 -9.27 9.76
N LEU A 113 -2.26 -10.39 9.04
CA LEU A 113 -3.36 -10.61 8.11
C LEU A 113 -4.11 -11.90 8.46
N ILE A 114 -5.44 -11.86 8.41
CA ILE A 114 -6.26 -13.06 8.48
C ILE A 114 -6.22 -13.74 7.11
N LEU A 115 -5.34 -14.73 6.96
CA LEU A 115 -5.15 -15.50 5.71
C LEU A 115 -6.01 -16.78 5.67
N HIS A 116 -6.66 -17.13 6.77
CA HIS A 116 -7.47 -18.33 6.87
C HIS A 116 -8.90 -18.07 6.40
N SER A 117 -9.38 -18.92 5.49
CA SER A 117 -10.80 -19.03 5.16
C SER A 117 -11.39 -20.21 5.92
N GLY A 118 -12.53 -20.01 6.58
CA GLY A 118 -13.29 -21.06 7.24
C GLY A 118 -14.79 -20.88 7.02
N PRO A 119 -15.59 -21.95 7.19
CA PRO A 119 -17.04 -21.84 7.18
C PRO A 119 -17.48 -20.97 8.35
N TRP A 120 -18.15 -19.85 8.05
CA TRP A 120 -18.74 -19.00 9.07
C TRP A 120 -20.08 -19.62 9.50
N THR A 121 -20.24 -19.87 10.81
CA THR A 121 -21.53 -20.31 11.36
C THR A 121 -22.11 -19.19 12.22
N VAL A 122 -23.39 -18.89 12.04
CA VAL A 122 -24.10 -17.82 12.78
C VAL A 122 -24.64 -18.35 14.13
N ARG A 123 -24.49 -19.65 14.40
CA ARG A 123 -25.04 -20.28 15.60
C ARG A 123 -24.17 -19.94 16.81
N ARG A 124 -24.73 -19.27 17.81
CA ARG A 124 -24.11 -19.15 19.14
C ARG A 124 -23.92 -20.56 19.69
N THR A 125 -22.69 -21.08 19.68
CA THR A 125 -22.31 -22.23 20.52
C THR A 125 -22.53 -21.79 21.98
N ARG A 126 -23.58 -22.33 22.61
CA ARG A 126 -23.85 -22.06 24.04
C ARG A 126 -22.58 -22.39 24.80
N ARG A 127 -22.07 -21.41 25.57
CA ARG A 127 -20.99 -21.64 26.53
C ARG A 127 -21.39 -22.80 27.42
N HIS A 128 -20.48 -23.75 27.56
CA HIS A 128 -20.58 -24.84 28.51
C HIS A 128 -20.69 -24.25 29.92
N THR A 129 -21.87 -24.34 30.53
CA THR A 129 -22.02 -24.18 31.98
C THR A 129 -21.36 -25.39 32.62
N ARG A 130 -20.29 -25.18 33.39
CA ARG A 130 -19.83 -26.14 34.39
C ARG A 130 -20.83 -26.09 35.53
N SER A 131 -21.68 -27.10 35.65
CA SER A 131 -22.33 -27.42 36.91
C SER A 131 -21.31 -28.20 37.74
N THR A 132 -20.62 -27.54 38.66
CA THR A 132 -19.94 -28.25 39.75
C THR A 132 -20.98 -28.63 40.81
N PRO A 133 -20.91 -29.87 41.33
CA PRO A 133 -21.78 -30.38 42.39
C PRO A 133 -21.51 -29.70 43.73
#